data_AF-A0A2A2R474-F1
#
_entry.id   AF-A0A2A2R474-F1
#
_cell.length_a   1.000
_cell.length_b   1.000
_cell.length_c   1.000
_cell.angle_alpha   90.00
_cell.angle_beta   90.00
_cell.angle_gamma   90.00
#
_symmetry.space_group_name_H-M   'P 1'
#
loop_
_entity.id
_entity.type
_entity.pdbx_description
1 polymer ?
#
loop_
_entity_poly.entity_id
_entity_poly.type
_entity_poly.pdbx_seq_one_letter_code
_entity_poly.pdbx_strand_id
1 'polypeptide(L)'
;MNQNDSFLYFLRVIAACSVLAFTGVDLLAADKETPDVKVTSTSVPSSPSVEDAKLRRYFVSVGKNGDERYLKDWQGSEVGELEKGNKNQTWRWSREESQVRLPVLPGVPYQVHFKILTSVYNLSATSGIYLEEQQLEPIRNQGFQTVSVSIPAQKDAEVVLRVQCKTFIPRVITAKSPSPSQDTRELGLCLTEIEVQAEGAEQLARYDACNNFFEHK
;
A
#
# COMPACT_ATOMS: atom_id res chain seq x y z
N MET A 1 28.90 -19.65 -16.35
CA MET A 1 27.94 -18.79 -15.61
C MET A 1 26.55 -19.28 -15.93
N ASN A 2 25.95 -20.11 -15.09
CA ASN A 2 24.62 -20.69 -15.34
C ASN A 2 23.53 -19.80 -14.74
N GLN A 3 22.75 -19.16 -15.61
CA GLN A 3 21.50 -18.45 -15.33
C GLN A 3 20.31 -19.42 -15.31
N ASN A 4 20.23 -20.31 -14.33
CA ASN A 4 19.06 -21.18 -14.16
C ASN A 4 18.74 -21.27 -12.67
N ASP A 5 17.92 -20.34 -12.18
CA ASP A 5 17.05 -20.52 -11.00
C ASP A 5 16.02 -19.38 -10.95
N SER A 6 15.41 -19.08 -12.10
CA SER A 6 14.23 -18.25 -12.17
C SER A 6 13.03 -19.07 -11.68
N PHE A 7 12.64 -18.81 -10.43
CA PHE A 7 11.36 -19.14 -9.83
C PHE A 7 10.21 -19.04 -10.86
N LEU A 8 9.70 -20.19 -11.31
CA LEU A 8 8.52 -20.31 -12.16
C LEU A 8 7.55 -21.25 -11.47
N TYR A 9 6.31 -20.80 -11.22
CA TYR A 9 5.09 -21.36 -11.82
C TYR A 9 3.78 -20.80 -11.19
N PHE A 10 2.72 -20.78 -12.02
CA PHE A 10 1.27 -20.57 -11.77
C PHE A 10 0.76 -19.12 -11.76
N LEU A 11 0.00 -18.56 -12.72
CA LEU A 11 -1.08 -18.95 -13.69
C LEU A 11 -2.54 -18.92 -13.13
N ARG A 12 -3.23 -17.80 -13.45
CA ARG A 12 -4.62 -17.60 -13.95
C ARG A 12 -5.89 -17.66 -13.05
N VAL A 13 -6.61 -16.50 -13.07
CA VAL A 13 -8.08 -16.21 -13.32
C VAL A 13 -9.08 -16.77 -12.27
N ILE A 14 -10.05 -16.04 -11.70
CA ILE A 14 -11.32 -15.53 -12.27
C ILE A 14 -11.97 -14.48 -11.34
N ALA A 15 -12.51 -13.43 -11.97
CA ALA A 15 -13.37 -12.41 -11.40
C ALA A 15 -14.85 -12.85 -11.35
N ALA A 16 -15.61 -12.35 -10.36
CA ALA A 16 -17.07 -12.31 -10.45
C ALA A 16 -17.60 -11.06 -9.73
N CYS A 17 -18.17 -10.16 -10.53
CA CYS A 17 -19.02 -9.05 -10.10
C CYS A 17 -20.26 -9.55 -9.37
N SER A 18 -20.75 -8.77 -8.41
CA SER A 18 -22.15 -8.80 -8.00
C SER A 18 -22.64 -7.37 -7.78
N VAL A 19 -23.54 -6.96 -8.67
CA VAL A 19 -24.30 -5.72 -8.63
C VAL A 19 -25.50 -5.96 -7.73
N LEU A 20 -25.68 -5.14 -6.70
CA LEU A 20 -26.95 -5.04 -5.98
C LEU A 20 -27.52 -3.64 -6.19
N ALA A 21 -28.65 -3.61 -6.90
CA ALA A 21 -29.52 -2.47 -7.01
C ALA A 21 -30.30 -2.30 -5.70
N PHE A 22 -30.40 -1.08 -5.20
CA PHE A 22 -31.36 -0.72 -4.16
C PHE A 22 -32.29 0.35 -4.73
N THR A 23 -33.54 -0.05 -4.95
CA THR A 23 -34.68 0.82 -5.24
C THR A 23 -35.38 1.15 -3.94
N GLY A 24 -35.73 2.42 -3.72
CA GLY A 24 -36.50 2.82 -2.55
C GLY A 24 -36.63 4.33 -2.47
N VAL A 25 -37.56 4.88 -3.26
CA VAL A 25 -38.03 6.26 -3.17
C VAL A 25 -39.21 6.25 -2.21
N ASP A 26 -39.11 6.98 -1.09
CA ASP A 26 -40.27 7.36 -0.29
C ASP A 26 -40.40 8.89 -0.31
N LEU A 27 -41.51 9.32 -0.90
CA LEU A 27 -41.90 10.71 -1.11
C LEU A 27 -42.97 11.03 -0.06
N LEU A 28 -42.62 11.83 0.96
CA LEU A 28 -43.59 12.33 1.93
C LEU A 28 -43.54 13.85 2.05
N ALA A 29 -44.73 14.37 2.35
CA ALA A 29 -45.20 15.69 2.01
C ALA A 29 -44.60 16.83 2.84
N ALA A 30 -44.62 17.99 2.19
CA ALA A 30 -44.22 19.30 2.64
C ALA A 30 -44.92 19.74 3.93
N ASP A 31 -44.13 20.32 4.83
CA ASP A 31 -44.61 21.27 5.84
C ASP A 31 -44.02 22.65 5.55
N LYS A 32 -44.88 23.66 5.53
CA LYS A 32 -44.55 25.05 5.15
C LYS A 32 -44.25 25.84 6.40
N GLU A 33 -42.97 25.91 6.78
CA GLU A 33 -42.50 26.92 7.73
C GLU A 33 -41.76 28.05 7.00
N THR A 34 -42.09 29.28 7.38
CA THR A 34 -41.58 30.53 6.85
C THR A 34 -40.09 30.72 7.18
N PRO A 35 -39.21 31.00 6.20
CA PRO A 35 -37.78 31.03 6.44
C PRO A 35 -37.31 32.36 7.03
N ASP A 36 -36.69 32.28 8.21
CA ASP A 36 -35.80 33.32 8.72
C ASP A 36 -34.53 33.32 7.84
N VAL A 37 -34.30 34.41 7.10
CA VAL A 37 -33.18 34.55 6.18
C VAL A 37 -31.89 34.77 6.98
N LYS A 38 -31.30 33.67 7.45
CA LYS A 38 -29.92 33.63 7.94
C LYS A 38 -29.00 33.75 6.73
N VAL A 39 -28.44 34.94 6.54
CA VAL A 39 -27.35 35.19 5.58
C VAL A 39 -26.14 34.34 5.99
N THR A 40 -26.10 33.12 5.49
CA THR A 40 -24.97 32.22 5.66
C THR A 40 -24.01 32.59 4.54
N SER A 41 -22.96 33.33 4.90
CA SER A 41 -21.87 33.67 4.00
C SER A 41 -21.24 32.39 3.47
N THR A 42 -21.64 31.99 2.26
CA THR A 42 -21.06 30.87 1.53
C THR A 42 -19.64 31.24 1.14
N SER A 43 -18.67 30.89 1.99
CA SER A 43 -17.26 31.00 1.64
C SER A 43 -16.98 30.06 0.47
N VAL A 44 -16.55 30.61 -0.66
CA VAL A 44 -16.08 29.83 -1.81
C VAL A 44 -14.94 28.93 -1.31
N PRO A 45 -15.00 27.60 -1.53
CA PRO A 45 -13.90 26.73 -1.16
C PRO A 45 -12.66 27.18 -1.93
N SER A 46 -11.63 27.64 -1.20
CA SER A 46 -10.34 27.95 -1.79
C SER A 46 -9.81 26.70 -2.50
N SER A 47 -9.28 26.87 -3.71
CA SER A 47 -8.64 25.78 -4.45
C SER A 47 -7.64 25.04 -3.55
N PRO A 48 -7.57 23.70 -3.63
CA PRO A 48 -6.64 22.92 -2.82
C PRO A 48 -5.21 23.43 -3.03
N SER A 49 -4.42 23.41 -1.96
CA SER A 49 -3.01 23.78 -2.09
C SER A 49 -2.28 22.76 -2.99
N VAL A 50 -1.14 23.16 -3.57
CA VAL A 50 -0.32 22.25 -4.39
C VAL A 50 0.12 21.01 -3.60
N GLU A 51 0.34 21.16 -2.28
CA GLU A 51 0.68 20.04 -1.40
C GLU A 51 -0.51 19.10 -1.20
N ASP A 52 -1.73 19.63 -1.01
CA ASP A 52 -2.94 18.79 -0.91
C ASP A 52 -3.17 17.99 -2.20
N ALA A 53 -2.88 18.59 -3.36
CA ALA A 53 -2.99 17.91 -4.64
C ALA A 53 -2.01 16.73 -4.76
N LYS A 54 -0.78 16.85 -4.24
CA LYS A 54 0.19 15.75 -4.21
C LYS A 54 -0.23 14.65 -3.23
N LEU A 55 -0.78 15.01 -2.07
CA LEU A 55 -1.27 14.05 -1.09
C LEU A 55 -2.52 13.29 -1.56
N ARG A 56 -3.21 13.76 -2.60
CA ARG A 56 -4.32 13.01 -3.21
C ARG A 56 -3.86 11.84 -4.08
N ARG A 57 -2.64 11.87 -4.62
CA ARG A 57 -2.08 10.72 -5.34
C ARG A 57 -0.56 10.77 -5.39
N TYR A 58 0.09 9.76 -4.83
CA TYR A 58 1.55 9.63 -4.88
C TYR A 58 1.97 8.17 -4.83
N PHE A 59 3.27 7.93 -5.02
CA PHE A 59 3.86 6.63 -4.80
C PHE A 59 5.19 6.76 -4.06
N VAL A 60 5.58 5.68 -3.38
CA VAL A 60 6.84 5.51 -2.68
C VAL A 60 7.63 4.46 -3.44
N SER A 61 8.75 4.87 -4.07
CA SER A 61 9.73 3.94 -4.65
C SER A 61 10.53 3.27 -3.53
N VAL A 62 10.28 1.99 -3.23
CA VAL A 62 10.96 1.29 -2.13
C VAL A 62 12.36 0.82 -2.53
N GLY A 63 13.30 0.92 -1.61
CA GLY A 63 14.73 0.68 -1.81
C GLY A 63 15.48 1.89 -2.40
N LYS A 64 14.83 3.03 -2.63
CA LYS A 64 15.49 4.27 -3.04
C LYS A 64 15.72 5.20 -1.85
N ASN A 65 16.65 6.14 -1.99
CA ASN A 65 16.89 7.18 -1.00
C ASN A 65 15.59 7.94 -0.65
N GLY A 66 15.32 8.13 0.64
CA GLY A 66 14.15 8.85 1.13
C GLY A 66 12.97 7.95 1.48
N ASP A 67 13.03 6.65 1.17
CA ASP A 67 11.97 5.70 1.53
C ASP A 67 11.94 5.38 3.04
N GLU A 68 13.07 5.57 3.73
CA GLU A 68 13.21 5.34 5.17
C GLU A 68 12.29 6.22 6.03
N ARG A 69 11.79 7.32 5.48
CA ARG A 69 10.79 8.18 6.13
C ARG A 69 9.43 7.49 6.25
N TYR A 70 9.11 6.63 5.30
CA TYR A 70 7.84 5.93 5.21
C TYR A 70 7.93 4.51 5.76
N LEU A 71 9.13 3.96 5.93
CA LEU A 71 9.36 2.55 6.25
C LEU A 71 10.10 2.40 7.57
N LYS A 72 9.45 1.78 8.56
CA LYS A 72 10.06 1.44 9.86
C LYS A 72 10.10 -0.07 10.07
N ASP A 73 11.21 -0.55 10.65
CA ASP A 73 11.49 -1.97 10.92
C ASP A 73 11.56 -2.84 9.66
N TRP A 74 12.08 -2.29 8.57
CA TRP A 74 12.43 -3.00 7.34
C TRP A 74 13.91 -3.33 7.29
N GLN A 75 14.29 -4.33 6.49
CA GLN A 75 15.69 -4.59 6.17
C GLN A 75 16.28 -3.47 5.28
N GLY A 76 17.60 -3.48 5.12
CA GLY A 76 18.31 -2.57 4.23
C GLY A 76 17.81 -2.62 2.78
N SER A 77 18.04 -1.55 2.04
CA SER A 77 17.73 -1.49 0.60
C SER A 77 18.54 -2.53 -0.17
N GLU A 78 17.88 -3.14 -1.16
CA GLU A 78 18.47 -4.05 -2.13
C GLU A 78 18.17 -3.60 -3.56
N VAL A 79 19.04 -4.02 -4.49
CA VAL A 79 18.93 -3.76 -5.92
C VAL A 79 19.30 -5.02 -6.70
N GLY A 80 18.63 -5.24 -7.83
CA GLY A 80 18.88 -6.38 -8.69
C GLY A 80 17.67 -6.75 -9.56
N GLU A 81 17.59 -8.02 -9.93
CA GLU A 81 16.56 -8.56 -10.82
C GLU A 81 15.58 -9.43 -10.03
N LEU A 82 14.50 -8.80 -9.57
CA LEU A 82 13.38 -9.46 -8.92
C LEU A 82 12.37 -9.97 -9.97
N GLU A 83 12.00 -9.11 -10.92
CA GLU A 83 11.24 -9.47 -12.12
C GLU A 83 12.18 -9.61 -13.33
N LYS A 84 11.99 -10.68 -14.11
CA LYS A 84 12.83 -10.97 -15.28
C LYS A 84 12.83 -9.79 -16.26
N GLY A 85 14.01 -9.29 -16.58
CA GLY A 85 14.23 -8.15 -17.47
C GLY A 85 14.42 -6.81 -16.77
N ASN A 86 14.17 -6.72 -15.45
CA ASN A 86 14.36 -5.48 -14.69
C ASN A 86 15.52 -5.60 -13.70
N LYS A 87 16.75 -5.35 -14.18
CA LYS A 87 17.99 -5.49 -13.39
C LYS A 87 18.25 -4.38 -12.36
N ASN A 88 17.48 -3.31 -12.43
CA ASN A 88 17.64 -2.13 -11.57
C ASN A 88 16.42 -1.97 -10.65
N GLN A 89 15.70 -3.06 -10.38
CA GLN A 89 14.60 -3.04 -9.43
C GLN A 89 15.17 -2.84 -8.04
N THR A 90 14.53 -1.99 -7.24
CA THR A 90 14.89 -1.75 -5.85
C THR A 90 13.79 -2.28 -4.93
N TRP A 91 14.17 -2.74 -3.74
CA TRP A 91 13.22 -3.27 -2.77
C TRP A 91 13.77 -3.24 -1.35
N ARG A 92 12.90 -3.57 -0.39
CA ARG A 92 13.27 -3.92 0.98
C ARG A 92 12.50 -5.17 1.41
N TRP A 93 13.14 -6.00 2.23
CA TRP A 93 12.48 -7.10 2.92
C TRP A 93 11.86 -6.62 4.22
N SER A 94 10.63 -7.03 4.51
CA SER A 94 10.03 -6.82 5.83
C SER A 94 10.69 -7.73 6.86
N ARG A 95 10.44 -7.44 8.14
CA ARG A 95 10.62 -8.39 9.24
C ARG A 95 9.30 -9.16 9.44
N GLU A 96 9.17 -9.87 10.56
CA GLU A 96 7.89 -10.49 10.98
C GLU A 96 6.80 -9.43 11.08
N GLU A 97 7.16 -8.28 11.64
CA GLU A 97 6.34 -7.08 11.69
C GLU A 97 7.15 -5.88 11.21
N SER A 98 6.58 -5.11 10.28
CA SER A 98 7.14 -3.86 9.78
C SER A 98 6.04 -2.81 9.67
N GLN A 99 6.41 -1.53 9.69
CA GLN A 99 5.46 -0.42 9.62
C GLN A 99 5.65 0.40 8.35
N VAL A 100 4.54 0.90 7.82
CA VAL A 100 4.47 1.83 6.69
C VAL A 100 3.70 3.07 7.14
N ARG A 101 4.38 4.21 7.16
CA ARG A 101 3.83 5.51 7.56
C ARG A 101 3.55 6.32 6.31
N LEU A 102 2.30 6.73 6.12
CA LEU A 102 1.85 7.38 4.91
C LEU A 102 1.24 8.73 5.27
N PRO A 103 1.73 9.85 4.69
CA PRO A 103 1.05 11.12 4.83
C PRO A 103 -0.30 11.08 4.09
N VAL A 104 -1.33 11.61 4.74
CA VAL A 104 -2.72 11.62 4.25
C VAL A 104 -3.38 12.95 4.57
N LEU A 105 -4.43 13.30 3.84
CA LEU A 105 -5.30 14.41 4.19
C LEU A 105 -6.31 13.98 5.26
N PRO A 106 -6.41 14.69 6.41
CA PRO A 106 -7.44 14.44 7.40
C PRO A 106 -8.85 14.48 6.79
N GLY A 107 -9.70 13.55 7.19
CA GLY A 107 -11.08 13.44 6.73
C GLY A 107 -11.24 12.82 5.34
N VAL A 108 -10.15 12.44 4.67
CA VAL A 108 -10.19 11.87 3.32
C VAL A 108 -9.90 10.37 3.36
N PRO A 109 -10.76 9.51 2.79
CA PRO A 109 -10.49 8.08 2.64
C PRO A 109 -9.52 7.82 1.48
N TYR A 110 -8.77 6.73 1.57
CA TYR A 110 -7.71 6.38 0.63
C TYR A 110 -7.79 4.91 0.19
N GLN A 111 -7.34 4.65 -1.03
CA GLN A 111 -6.95 3.34 -1.50
C GLN A 111 -5.42 3.27 -1.56
N VAL A 112 -4.83 2.22 -0.99
CA VAL A 112 -3.38 2.00 -1.01
C VAL A 112 -3.07 0.66 -1.65
N HIS A 113 -2.10 0.65 -2.55
CA HIS A 113 -1.67 -0.52 -3.30
C HIS A 113 -0.20 -0.84 -3.00
N PHE A 114 0.06 -2.04 -2.50
CA PHE A 114 1.38 -2.54 -2.18
C PHE A 114 1.83 -3.51 -3.25
N LYS A 115 2.92 -3.20 -3.97
CA LYS A 115 3.56 -4.14 -4.89
C LYS A 115 4.57 -4.99 -4.14
N ILE A 116 4.20 -6.23 -3.89
CA ILE A 116 4.98 -7.16 -3.07
C ILE A 116 5.35 -8.44 -3.83
N LEU A 117 6.42 -9.07 -3.38
CA LEU A 117 6.75 -10.45 -3.68
C LEU A 117 6.69 -11.26 -2.38
N THR A 118 5.91 -12.34 -2.39
CA THR A 118 5.69 -13.18 -1.21
C THR A 118 6.16 -14.61 -1.47
N SER A 119 6.95 -15.17 -0.55
CA SER A 119 7.29 -16.60 -0.56
C SER A 119 6.24 -17.42 0.19
N VAL A 120 6.10 -18.70 -0.14
CA VAL A 120 5.23 -19.62 0.62
C VAL A 120 5.59 -19.66 2.11
N TYR A 121 6.87 -19.45 2.45
CA TYR A 121 7.34 -19.41 3.84
C TYR A 121 6.87 -18.16 4.62
N ASN A 122 6.38 -17.12 3.93
CA ASN A 122 5.85 -15.92 4.57
C ASN A 122 4.36 -16.00 4.90
N LEU A 123 3.66 -17.02 4.41
CA LEU A 123 2.21 -17.12 4.49
C LEU A 123 1.74 -17.79 5.78
N SER A 124 0.73 -17.21 6.39
CA SER A 124 0.06 -17.70 7.60
C SER A 124 -1.35 -17.11 7.70
N ALA A 125 -2.15 -17.59 8.66
CA ALA A 125 -3.48 -17.05 8.90
C ALA A 125 -3.46 -15.57 9.35
N THR A 126 -2.35 -15.10 9.93
CA THR A 126 -2.18 -13.72 10.40
C THR A 126 -1.37 -12.87 9.42
N SER A 127 -0.94 -13.41 8.27
CA SER A 127 -0.22 -12.63 7.27
C SER A 127 -1.16 -11.62 6.61
N GLY A 128 -0.84 -10.33 6.69
CA GLY A 128 -1.75 -9.28 6.22
C GLY A 128 -1.23 -7.86 6.45
N ILE A 129 -2.05 -6.91 5.98
CA ILE A 129 -1.89 -5.49 6.22
C ILE A 129 -2.96 -5.05 7.22
N TYR A 130 -2.53 -4.33 8.24
CA TYR A 130 -3.35 -3.95 9.38
C TYR A 130 -3.35 -2.43 9.56
N LEU A 131 -4.48 -1.90 10.00
CA LEU A 131 -4.60 -0.58 10.58
C LEU A 131 -4.95 -0.78 12.05
N GLU A 132 -4.04 -0.37 12.93
CA GLU A 132 -4.09 -0.72 14.36
C GLU A 132 -4.17 -2.26 14.54
N GLU A 133 -5.24 -2.75 15.17
CA GLU A 133 -5.51 -4.18 15.38
C GLU A 133 -6.41 -4.80 14.30
N GLN A 134 -6.96 -3.99 13.38
CA GLN A 134 -7.86 -4.46 12.34
C GLN A 134 -7.06 -4.92 11.11
N GLN A 135 -7.23 -6.18 10.72
CA GLN A 135 -6.73 -6.67 9.44
C GLN A 135 -7.55 -6.06 8.30
N LEU A 136 -6.92 -5.23 7.47
CA LEU A 136 -7.57 -4.62 6.31
C LEU A 136 -7.57 -5.57 5.11
N GLU A 137 -6.43 -6.20 4.83
CA GLU A 137 -6.31 -7.17 3.74
C GLU A 137 -5.35 -8.31 4.11
N PRO A 138 -5.79 -9.57 4.02
CA PRO A 138 -4.95 -10.74 4.24
C PRO A 138 -4.04 -11.01 3.04
N ILE A 139 -2.78 -11.38 3.29
CA ILE A 139 -1.83 -11.77 2.26
C ILE A 139 -1.85 -13.29 2.14
N ARG A 140 -2.48 -13.80 1.07
CA ARG A 140 -2.71 -15.25 0.90
C ARG A 140 -2.00 -15.89 -0.28
N ASN A 141 -1.59 -15.10 -1.27
CA ASN A 141 -0.98 -15.64 -2.48
C ASN A 141 0.55 -15.58 -2.39
N GLN A 142 1.22 -16.52 -3.05
CA GLN A 142 2.66 -16.44 -3.30
C GLN A 142 2.95 -15.69 -4.61
N GLY A 143 4.20 -15.27 -4.79
CA GLY A 143 4.67 -14.61 -6.01
C GLY A 143 4.47 -13.09 -5.98
N PHE A 144 4.68 -12.47 -7.15
CA PHE A 144 4.44 -11.04 -7.33
C PHE A 144 2.94 -10.76 -7.33
N GLN A 145 2.54 -9.78 -6.53
CA GLN A 145 1.14 -9.36 -6.43
C GLN A 145 1.02 -7.90 -6.00
N THR A 146 -0.15 -7.32 -6.30
CA THR A 146 -0.56 -6.04 -5.74
C THR A 146 -1.62 -6.29 -4.68
N VAL A 147 -1.31 -5.96 -3.42
CA VAL A 147 -2.26 -6.02 -2.31
C VAL A 147 -2.90 -4.65 -2.14
N SER A 148 -4.23 -4.59 -2.15
CA SER A 148 -4.97 -3.33 -2.13
C SER A 148 -5.73 -3.21 -0.82
N VAL A 149 -5.56 -2.10 -0.11
CA VAL A 149 -6.25 -1.82 1.16
C VAL A 149 -7.01 -0.50 1.07
N SER A 150 -8.23 -0.49 1.60
CA SER A 150 -9.01 0.74 1.78
C SER A 150 -8.78 1.26 3.19
N ILE A 151 -8.32 2.51 3.29
CA ILE A 151 -8.09 3.22 4.54
C ILE A 151 -9.27 4.18 4.74
N PRO A 152 -10.03 4.06 5.84
CA PRO A 152 -11.10 5.01 6.13
C PRO A 152 -10.54 6.40 6.39
N ALA A 153 -11.40 7.43 6.37
CA ALA A 153 -10.99 8.79 6.71
C ALA A 153 -10.30 8.85 8.08
N GLN A 154 -9.09 9.38 8.11
CA GLN A 154 -8.29 9.53 9.33
C GLN A 154 -8.44 10.95 9.90
N LYS A 155 -8.24 11.12 11.21
CA LYS A 155 -8.22 12.45 11.83
C LYS A 155 -6.84 13.11 11.74
N ASP A 156 -5.80 12.30 11.77
CA ASP A 156 -4.42 12.75 11.72
C ASP A 156 -3.94 12.87 10.27
N ALA A 157 -2.86 13.65 10.07
CA ALA A 157 -2.23 13.85 8.76
C ALA A 157 -1.29 12.70 8.35
N GLU A 158 -1.22 11.64 9.15
CA GLU A 158 -0.42 10.44 8.92
C GLU A 158 -1.26 9.22 9.28
N VAL A 159 -1.12 8.15 8.51
CA VAL A 159 -1.62 6.82 8.85
C VAL A 159 -0.47 5.84 8.95
N VAL A 160 -0.51 4.97 9.97
CA VAL A 160 0.48 3.91 10.16
C VAL A 160 -0.16 2.57 9.88
N LEU A 161 0.28 1.93 8.80
CA LEU A 161 -0.10 0.57 8.44
C LEU A 161 0.95 -0.42 8.94
N ARG A 162 0.51 -1.54 9.48
CA ARG A 162 1.37 -2.63 9.96
C ARG A 162 1.32 -3.77 8.96
N VAL A 163 2.49 -4.19 8.50
CA VAL A 163 2.66 -5.35 7.62
C VAL A 163 3.15 -6.50 8.47
N GLN A 164 2.34 -7.54 8.59
CA GLN A 164 2.66 -8.72 9.39
C GLN A 164 2.72 -9.96 8.49
N CYS A 165 3.73 -10.80 8.69
CA CYS A 165 3.87 -12.07 7.97
C CYS A 165 4.76 -13.04 8.73
N LYS A 166 4.77 -14.32 8.33
CA LYS A 166 5.84 -15.22 8.78
C LYS A 166 7.16 -14.83 8.13
N THR A 167 8.23 -15.18 8.82
CA THR A 167 9.59 -15.00 8.34
C THR A 167 10.24 -16.33 8.00
N PHE A 168 11.34 -16.24 7.26
CA PHE A 168 12.24 -17.35 7.02
C PHE A 168 13.68 -16.88 6.98
N ILE A 169 14.61 -17.80 7.14
CA ILE A 169 16.04 -17.56 6.96
C ILE A 169 16.47 -18.26 5.67
N PRO A 170 16.85 -17.54 4.59
CA PRO A 170 17.20 -18.13 3.30
C PRO A 170 18.22 -19.26 3.40
N ARG A 171 19.27 -19.08 4.22
CA ARG A 171 20.30 -20.12 4.47
C ARG A 171 19.72 -21.42 5.02
N VAL A 172 18.71 -21.36 5.88
CA VAL A 172 18.08 -22.55 6.48
C VAL A 172 17.21 -23.26 5.45
N ILE A 173 16.35 -22.52 4.73
CA ILE A 173 15.43 -23.12 3.75
C ILE A 173 16.15 -23.68 2.52
N THR A 174 17.31 -23.13 2.15
CA THR A 174 18.10 -23.58 0.99
C THR A 174 19.28 -24.46 1.37
N ALA A 175 19.40 -24.90 2.62
CA ALA A 175 20.56 -25.66 3.11
C ALA A 175 20.86 -26.96 2.31
N LYS A 176 19.84 -27.55 1.69
CA LYS A 176 19.95 -28.76 0.86
C LYS A 176 19.96 -28.48 -0.66
N SER A 177 19.91 -27.21 -1.07
CA SER A 177 20.00 -26.82 -2.47
C SER A 177 21.43 -27.03 -2.99
N PRO A 178 21.63 -27.32 -4.30
CA PRO A 178 22.96 -27.33 -4.93
C PRO A 178 23.73 -25.99 -4.75
N SER A 179 22.99 -24.90 -4.57
CA SER A 179 23.51 -23.55 -4.34
C SER A 179 22.83 -22.95 -3.10
N PRO A 180 23.29 -23.28 -1.88
CA PRO A 180 22.68 -22.78 -0.66
C PRO A 180 22.96 -21.28 -0.47
N SER A 181 21.93 -20.52 -0.10
CA SER A 181 22.06 -19.11 0.24
C SER A 181 22.96 -18.92 1.47
N GLN A 182 23.78 -17.87 1.46
CA GLN A 182 24.58 -17.45 2.61
C GLN A 182 23.87 -16.38 3.45
N ASP A 183 22.67 -15.95 3.06
CA ASP A 183 21.92 -14.94 3.77
C ASP A 183 21.34 -15.50 5.08
N THR A 184 21.83 -14.95 6.19
CA THR A 184 21.46 -15.33 7.56
C THR A 184 20.37 -14.45 8.13
N ARG A 185 19.87 -13.45 7.40
CA ARG A 185 18.81 -12.56 7.87
C ARG A 185 17.49 -13.31 7.96
N GLU A 186 16.67 -12.88 8.90
CA GLU A 186 15.27 -13.24 8.97
C GLU A 186 14.47 -12.30 8.06
N LEU A 187 13.87 -12.87 7.01
CA LEU A 187 13.19 -12.13 5.95
C LEU A 187 11.70 -12.44 5.93
N GLY A 188 10.89 -11.39 5.89
CA GLY A 188 9.47 -11.45 5.61
C GLY A 188 9.17 -11.34 4.11
N LEU A 189 8.19 -10.53 3.73
CA LEU A 189 7.86 -10.26 2.33
C LEU A 189 8.80 -9.22 1.72
N CYS A 190 8.90 -9.19 0.40
CA CYS A 190 9.62 -8.17 -0.34
C CYS A 190 8.64 -7.08 -0.82
N LEU A 191 8.95 -5.81 -0.55
CA LEU A 191 8.17 -4.65 -0.98
C LEU A 191 8.96 -3.80 -1.97
N THR A 192 8.33 -3.42 -3.08
CA THR A 192 8.97 -2.67 -4.18
C THR A 192 8.36 -1.29 -4.39
N GLU A 193 7.06 -1.13 -4.17
CA GLU A 193 6.34 0.13 -4.39
C GLU A 193 5.09 0.18 -3.52
N ILE A 194 4.75 1.39 -3.08
CA ILE A 194 3.46 1.72 -2.47
C ILE A 194 2.83 2.82 -3.31
N GLU A 195 1.62 2.63 -3.81
CA GLU A 195 0.82 3.68 -4.43
C GLU A 195 -0.32 4.07 -3.48
N VAL A 196 -0.51 5.38 -3.29
CA VAL A 196 -1.53 5.96 -2.41
C VAL A 196 -2.42 6.85 -3.25
N GLN A 197 -3.74 6.64 -3.16
CA GLN A 197 -4.72 7.40 -3.92
C GLN A 197 -5.93 7.75 -3.04
N ALA A 198 -6.22 9.04 -2.90
CA ALA A 198 -7.42 9.52 -2.23
C ALA A 198 -8.66 9.16 -3.04
N GLU A 199 -9.78 8.92 -2.37
CA GLU A 199 -11.07 8.74 -3.03
C GLU A 199 -11.42 9.98 -3.87
N GLY A 200 -11.86 9.75 -5.11
CA GLY A 200 -12.18 10.82 -6.06
C GLY A 200 -10.97 11.56 -6.62
N ALA A 201 -9.73 11.14 -6.32
CA ALA A 201 -8.56 11.72 -6.98
C ALA A 201 -8.55 11.37 -8.47
N GLU A 202 -8.38 12.39 -9.32
CA GLU A 202 -8.20 12.21 -10.75
C GLU A 202 -6.92 11.43 -11.07
N GLN A 203 -6.83 10.86 -12.27
CA GLN A 203 -5.59 10.28 -12.79
C GLN A 203 -4.58 11.38 -13.13
N LEU A 204 -4.04 12.03 -12.10
CA LEU A 204 -2.94 12.98 -12.23
C LEU A 204 -1.62 12.22 -12.41
N ALA A 205 -0.59 12.96 -12.83
CA ALA A 205 0.76 12.46 -12.97
C ALA A 205 1.27 11.83 -11.66
N ARG A 206 2.01 10.72 -11.78
CA ARG A 206 2.56 9.99 -10.63
C ARG A 206 3.60 10.84 -9.90
N TYR A 207 3.32 11.24 -8.66
CA TYR A 207 4.26 11.95 -7.80
C TYR A 207 5.10 10.96 -6.97
N ASP A 208 6.44 10.98 -7.13
CA ASP A 208 7.35 10.14 -6.34
C ASP A 208 7.72 10.86 -5.03
N ALA A 209 7.17 10.36 -3.93
CA ALA A 209 7.34 10.91 -2.59
C ALA A 209 8.73 10.63 -1.98
N CYS A 210 9.52 9.74 -2.57
CA CYS A 210 10.92 9.53 -2.14
C CYS A 210 11.80 10.69 -2.61
N ASN A 211 11.57 11.18 -3.84
CA ASN A 211 12.37 12.24 -4.47
C ASN A 211 11.89 13.65 -4.13
N ASN A 212 10.65 13.79 -3.70
CA ASN A 212 10.04 15.08 -3.42
C ASN A 212 9.37 15.00 -2.04
N PHE A 213 9.91 15.76 -1.10
CA PHE A 213 9.46 15.75 0.29
C PHE A 213 8.16 16.53 0.45
N PHE A 214 7.27 16.03 1.30
CA PHE A 214 6.14 16.81 1.80
C PHE A 214 6.64 17.70 2.94
N GLU A 215 6.64 19.02 2.73
CA GLU A 215 6.95 19.94 3.83
C GLU A 215 5.81 19.90 4.86
N HIS A 216 6.06 19.32 6.03
CA HIS A 216 5.14 19.42 7.16
C HIS A 216 5.06 20.90 7.60
N LYS A 217 3.90 21.52 7.41
CA LYS A 217 3.57 22.82 8.00
C LYS A 217 2.93 22.64 9.38
#